data_AF-A0A6A5QFJ2-F1
#
_entry.id   AF-A0A6A5QFJ2-F1
#
_cell.length_a   1.000
_cell.length_b   1.000
_cell.length_c   1.000
_cell.angle_alpha   90.00
_cell.angle_beta   90.00
_cell.angle_gamma   90.00
#
_symmetry.space_group_name_H-M   'P 1'
#
loop_
_entity.id
_entity.type
_entity.pdbx_description
1 polymer ?
#
loop_
_entity_poly.entity_id
_entity_poly.type
_entity_poly.pdbx_seq_one_letter_code
_entity_poly.pdbx_strand_id
1 'polypeptide(L)'
;MPHSHLPKDFLWGFATASYQIEGAPHEDGRADSIWDTFCRIPGKIAGGDSGDVACDSYHRTAEDIDLLKKLGAKSYRFSLSWSRIIPLGGRNDPVNEKGLQHYVKFADDLREAGIEPMVTLFHWDLPDNLHKQYLGMLNKDEFVKDFERYSRVCFKAFGSRVKYWITFNEPWCSSILGYGTGLFAPGRCSDRSKSAEGDTSREPWRVGHSLLIAHGAAVKAYREDFKAEDGGQIGITLNGDWTEPWDADDPKDREACDRKLEFAICWFGDPVYFGKYPDSMRKQLGDRLPEFTVEEAALVKGSNDFYGMNHYCANYVRHKDTEPELDDHLGNLDTLYQNKQGEWIGPETESFWLRPHPLGFRKLIKWLSDRYGGPTIYVTENGTSLKGENDLPLEQLLDDEFRCEYFRGYVGALADAHTIDGVDVRGYSAWSLMDNFEWAEGYTTRFGVTYVDYKGGQKRYPKKSAYEIGKIFDKHIQKE
;
A
#
# COMPACT_ATOMS: atom_id res chain seq x y z
N MET A 1 8.64 13.71 -31.23
CA MET A 1 7.61 13.28 -30.27
C MET A 1 7.40 14.42 -29.28
N PRO A 2 6.19 14.66 -28.76
CA PRO A 2 6.01 15.65 -27.70
C PRO A 2 6.93 15.31 -26.52
N HIS A 3 7.49 16.32 -25.88
CA HIS A 3 8.29 16.12 -24.67
C HIS A 3 7.36 15.70 -23.53
N SER A 4 7.54 14.49 -22.99
CA SER A 4 6.74 13.97 -21.89
C SER A 4 6.95 14.79 -20.63
N HIS A 5 5.84 15.23 -20.03
CA HIS A 5 5.81 16.12 -18.88
C HIS A 5 4.72 15.71 -17.88
N LEU A 6 4.76 16.33 -16.71
CA LEU A 6 3.79 16.23 -15.63
C LEU A 6 3.23 17.64 -15.32
N PRO A 7 2.01 17.73 -14.76
CA PRO A 7 1.41 19.01 -14.38
C PRO A 7 2.31 19.84 -13.44
N LYS A 8 2.21 21.17 -13.51
CA LYS A 8 2.99 22.08 -12.64
C LYS A 8 2.70 21.90 -11.14
N ASP A 9 1.50 21.46 -10.81
CA ASP A 9 1.00 21.20 -9.45
C ASP A 9 1.18 19.74 -9.03
N PHE A 10 1.96 18.94 -9.79
CA PHE A 10 2.22 17.55 -9.49
C PHE A 10 2.93 17.37 -8.15
N LEU A 11 2.33 16.57 -7.27
CA LEU A 11 2.85 16.32 -5.93
C LEU A 11 3.74 15.09 -5.92
N TRP A 12 5.05 15.29 -5.82
CA TRP A 12 5.99 14.20 -5.62
C TRP A 12 6.60 14.21 -4.22
N GLY A 13 6.87 13.02 -3.70
CA GLY A 13 7.43 12.84 -2.38
C GLY A 13 7.80 11.40 -2.07
N PHE A 14 7.77 11.06 -0.79
CA PHE A 14 8.11 9.73 -0.28
C PHE A 14 6.97 9.16 0.56
N ALA A 15 6.96 7.84 0.72
CA ALA A 15 5.99 7.11 1.53
C ALA A 15 6.67 6.26 2.62
N THR A 16 5.97 6.09 3.75
CA THR A 16 6.29 5.15 4.85
C THR A 16 5.01 4.62 5.52
N ALA A 17 5.16 3.63 6.40
CA ALA A 17 4.09 3.10 7.25
C ALA A 17 4.52 3.06 8.73
N SER A 18 3.58 3.39 9.62
CA SER A 18 3.70 3.47 11.08
C SER A 18 4.51 2.32 11.67
N TYR A 19 4.03 1.08 11.56
CA TYR A 19 4.70 -0.08 12.15
C TYR A 19 6.10 -0.34 11.56
N GLN A 20 6.34 0.08 10.31
CA GLN A 20 7.61 -0.15 9.63
C GLN A 20 8.72 0.81 10.07
N ILE A 21 8.37 2.03 10.53
CA ILE A 21 9.35 3.08 10.85
C ILE A 21 9.31 3.60 12.29
N GLU A 22 8.16 3.58 12.96
CA GLU A 22 7.97 4.35 14.20
C GLU A 22 8.77 3.79 15.37
N GLY A 23 8.68 2.48 15.61
CA GLY A 23 9.10 1.89 16.88
C GLY A 23 8.22 2.35 18.06
N ALA A 24 8.81 2.34 19.25
CA ALA A 24 8.18 2.81 20.48
C ALA A 24 6.81 2.13 20.75
N PRO A 25 6.76 0.78 20.77
CA PRO A 25 5.53 0.02 20.66
C PRO A 25 4.59 0.18 21.87
N HIS A 26 5.13 0.59 23.02
CA HIS A 26 4.37 0.78 24.26
C HIS A 26 4.54 2.17 24.88
N GLU A 27 5.17 3.10 24.16
CA GLU A 27 5.33 4.46 24.65
C GLU A 27 4.05 5.29 24.52
N ASP A 28 3.89 6.25 25.43
CA ASP A 28 2.74 7.15 25.51
C ASP A 28 1.36 6.46 25.43
N GLY A 29 1.27 5.20 25.88
CA GLY A 29 0.03 4.46 25.96
C GLY A 29 -0.37 3.72 24.68
N ARG A 30 0.52 3.61 23.68
CA ARG A 30 0.30 2.68 22.55
C ARG A 30 0.15 1.25 23.06
N ALA A 31 -0.80 0.51 22.49
CA ALA A 31 -0.95 -0.93 22.71
C ALA A 31 -0.53 -1.73 21.47
N ASP A 32 -0.44 -3.04 21.64
CA ASP A 32 -0.11 -3.97 20.55
C ASP A 32 -1.13 -3.88 19.40
N SER A 33 -0.60 -3.84 18.18
CA SER A 33 -1.31 -4.21 16.96
C SER A 33 -1.15 -5.72 16.69
N ILE A 34 -1.88 -6.24 15.71
CA ILE A 34 -1.71 -7.62 15.26
C ILE A 34 -0.28 -7.91 14.79
N TRP A 35 0.45 -6.91 14.28
CA TRP A 35 1.85 -7.08 13.89
C TRP A 35 2.79 -7.21 15.08
N ASP A 36 2.56 -6.45 16.16
CA ASP A 36 3.34 -6.59 17.41
C ASP A 36 3.25 -8.01 17.96
N THR A 37 2.06 -8.60 17.94
CA THR A 37 1.87 -9.98 18.40
C THR A 37 2.42 -11.01 17.42
N PHE A 38 2.25 -10.77 16.12
CA PHE A 38 2.70 -11.68 15.07
C PHE A 38 4.23 -11.82 15.02
N CYS A 39 4.96 -10.71 15.18
CA CYS A 39 6.43 -10.72 15.22
C CYS A 39 7.00 -11.55 16.39
N ARG A 40 6.23 -11.75 17.47
CA ARG A 40 6.63 -12.58 18.62
C ARG A 40 6.44 -14.09 18.36
N ILE A 41 5.79 -14.47 17.26
CA ILE A 41 5.61 -15.88 16.89
C ILE A 41 6.88 -16.37 16.17
N PRO A 42 7.60 -17.37 16.71
CA PRO A 42 8.84 -17.85 16.12
C PRO A 42 8.65 -18.33 14.67
N GLY A 43 9.56 -17.91 13.78
CA GLY A 43 9.58 -18.32 12.38
C GLY A 43 8.62 -17.58 11.45
N LYS A 44 7.85 -16.60 11.94
CA LYS A 44 7.00 -15.76 11.10
C LYS A 44 7.75 -14.67 10.35
N ILE A 45 8.83 -14.16 10.95
CA ILE A 45 9.67 -13.11 10.37
C ILE A 45 11.06 -13.68 10.07
N ALA A 46 11.60 -13.39 8.88
CA ALA A 46 12.97 -13.70 8.55
C ALA A 46 13.92 -13.06 9.58
N GLY A 47 14.85 -13.85 10.13
CA GLY A 47 15.76 -13.37 11.18
C GLY A 47 15.13 -13.17 12.57
N GLY A 48 13.80 -13.29 12.71
CA GLY A 48 13.11 -13.04 13.99
C GLY A 48 13.06 -11.57 14.39
N ASP A 49 13.19 -10.67 13.42
CA ASP A 49 13.11 -9.21 13.63
C ASP A 49 11.68 -8.77 14.02
N SER A 50 11.57 -7.55 14.56
CA SER A 50 10.29 -6.89 14.88
C SER A 50 10.33 -5.39 14.58
N GLY A 51 9.16 -4.75 14.56
CA GLY A 51 9.02 -3.30 14.47
C GLY A 51 9.19 -2.55 15.80
N ASP A 52 9.70 -3.19 16.86
CA ASP A 52 9.76 -2.58 18.21
C ASP A 52 10.65 -1.34 18.27
N VAL A 53 11.75 -1.33 17.49
CA VAL A 53 12.60 -0.13 17.33
C VAL A 53 12.42 0.46 15.94
N ALA A 54 12.41 -0.36 14.89
CA ALA A 54 12.28 0.10 13.52
C ALA A 54 13.32 1.19 13.17
N CYS A 55 12.86 2.29 12.61
CA CYS A 55 13.68 3.46 12.33
C CYS A 55 13.67 4.45 13.51
N ASP A 56 12.99 4.15 14.61
CA ASP A 56 12.84 5.06 15.76
C ASP A 56 12.21 6.41 15.36
N SER A 57 11.39 6.42 14.31
CA SER A 57 10.78 7.63 13.76
C SER A 57 9.79 8.30 14.72
N TYR A 58 9.25 7.57 15.70
CA TYR A 58 8.40 8.17 16.75
C TYR A 58 9.15 9.26 17.54
N HIS A 59 10.47 9.11 17.73
CA HIS A 59 11.31 10.08 18.44
C HIS A 59 12.03 11.06 17.51
N ARG A 60 11.92 10.90 16.19
CA ARG A 60 12.78 11.54 15.19
C ARG A 60 12.01 12.29 14.11
N THR A 61 10.80 12.75 14.44
CA THR A 61 9.95 13.51 13.50
C THR A 61 10.69 14.69 12.86
N ALA A 62 11.47 15.45 13.64
CA ALA A 62 12.27 16.56 13.12
C ALA A 62 13.38 16.10 12.14
N GLU A 63 14.06 14.98 12.44
CA GLU A 63 15.10 14.42 11.56
C GLU A 63 14.52 13.95 10.23
N ASP A 64 13.35 13.29 10.27
CA ASP A 64 12.67 12.80 9.08
C ASP A 64 12.10 13.95 8.23
N ILE A 65 11.59 15.03 8.85
CA ILE A 65 11.19 16.27 8.15
C ILE A 65 12.38 16.96 7.51
N ASP A 66 13.50 17.10 8.24
CA ASP A 66 14.72 17.71 7.70
C ASP A 66 15.28 16.90 6.52
N LEU A 67 15.19 15.57 6.58
CA LEU A 67 15.50 14.69 5.46
C LEU A 67 14.60 14.97 4.25
N LEU A 68 13.28 15.00 4.43
CA LEU A 68 12.33 15.31 3.35
C LEU A 68 12.63 16.67 2.69
N LYS A 69 12.87 17.71 3.49
CA LYS A 69 13.24 19.05 3.01
C LYS A 69 14.54 19.02 2.22
N LYS A 70 15.56 18.33 2.73
CA LYS A 70 16.87 18.19 2.07
C LYS A 70 16.73 17.53 0.69
N LEU A 71 15.82 16.57 0.57
CA LEU A 71 15.56 15.86 -0.68
C LEU A 71 14.62 16.62 -1.62
N GLY A 72 13.97 17.69 -1.17
CA GLY A 72 13.09 18.53 -1.98
C GLY A 72 11.65 18.01 -2.14
N ALA A 73 11.24 17.04 -1.31
CA ALA A 73 9.90 16.46 -1.34
C ALA A 73 8.80 17.53 -1.16
N LYS A 74 7.73 17.42 -1.95
CA LYS A 74 6.55 18.30 -1.87
C LYS A 74 5.43 17.70 -1.05
N SER A 75 5.39 16.39 -0.95
CA SER A 75 4.43 15.66 -0.11
C SER A 75 5.14 14.59 0.71
N TYR A 76 4.49 14.16 1.78
CA TYR A 76 4.89 12.97 2.52
C TYR A 76 3.69 12.12 2.83
N ARG A 77 3.70 10.88 2.33
CA ARG A 77 2.71 9.88 2.67
C ARG A 77 3.17 9.09 3.89
N PHE A 78 2.36 9.09 4.95
CA PHE A 78 2.61 8.27 6.15
C PHE A 78 1.31 7.67 6.65
N SER A 79 1.39 6.60 7.44
CA SER A 79 0.22 6.03 8.11
C SER A 79 0.16 6.39 9.59
N LEU A 80 -1.05 6.32 10.13
CA LEU A 80 -1.30 6.45 11.56
C LEU A 80 -1.34 5.06 12.20
N SER A 81 -0.80 4.92 13.40
CA SER A 81 -0.96 3.72 14.21
C SER A 81 -2.30 3.74 14.94
N TRP A 82 -3.26 2.91 14.51
CA TRP A 82 -4.58 2.84 15.17
C TRP A 82 -4.41 2.48 16.65
N SER A 83 -3.58 1.50 17.00
CA SER A 83 -3.33 1.11 18.39
C SER A 83 -2.55 2.15 19.21
N ARG A 84 -2.03 3.21 18.57
CA ARG A 84 -1.49 4.40 19.26
C ARG A 84 -2.58 5.42 19.56
N ILE A 85 -3.57 5.57 18.67
CA ILE A 85 -4.67 6.56 18.78
C ILE A 85 -5.82 6.04 19.64
N ILE A 86 -6.25 4.79 19.44
CA ILE A 86 -7.25 4.10 20.27
C ILE A 86 -6.62 2.76 20.68
N PRO A 87 -5.97 2.66 21.85
CA PRO A 87 -5.17 1.49 22.19
C PRO A 87 -5.93 0.15 22.16
N LEU A 88 -7.18 0.15 22.64
CA LEU A 88 -8.06 -1.02 22.58
C LEU A 88 -8.82 -1.13 21.24
N GLY A 89 -8.77 -0.10 20.42
CA GLY A 89 -9.30 -0.02 19.06
C GLY A 89 -10.79 0.32 18.95
N GLY A 90 -11.61 -0.07 19.93
CA GLY A 90 -13.07 -0.09 19.79
C GLY A 90 -13.71 1.28 19.84
N ARG A 91 -14.91 1.40 19.26
CA ARG A 91 -15.66 2.67 19.21
C ARG A 91 -16.08 3.24 20.55
N ASN A 92 -16.07 2.42 21.59
CA ASN A 92 -16.41 2.80 22.97
C ASN A 92 -15.17 2.93 23.86
N ASP A 93 -13.98 2.69 23.30
CA ASP A 93 -12.73 2.74 24.04
C ASP A 93 -12.16 4.16 24.08
N PRO A 94 -11.38 4.50 25.13
CA PRO A 94 -10.81 5.83 25.26
C PRO A 94 -9.80 6.11 24.15
N VAL A 95 -9.86 7.33 23.62
CA VAL A 95 -8.81 7.88 22.76
C VAL A 95 -7.58 8.16 23.61
N ASN A 96 -6.42 7.73 23.13
CA ASN A 96 -5.14 8.12 23.69
C ASN A 96 -4.72 9.48 23.14
N GLU A 97 -4.98 10.54 23.91
CA GLU A 97 -4.72 11.91 23.48
C GLU A 97 -3.25 12.15 23.13
N LYS A 98 -2.31 11.53 23.83
CA LYS A 98 -0.88 11.69 23.53
C LYS A 98 -0.52 11.16 22.15
N GLY A 99 -1.00 9.95 21.83
CA GLY A 99 -0.79 9.33 20.52
C GLY A 99 -1.43 10.13 19.39
N LEU A 100 -2.63 10.66 19.62
CA LEU A 100 -3.31 11.53 18.65
C LEU A 100 -2.54 12.84 18.42
N GLN A 101 -2.12 13.51 19.49
CA GLN A 101 -1.41 14.79 19.40
C GLN A 101 0.00 14.65 18.82
N HIS A 102 0.65 13.49 18.95
CA HIS A 102 1.90 13.20 18.23
C HIS A 102 1.72 13.41 16.72
N TYR A 103 0.69 12.80 16.11
CA TYR A 103 0.47 12.93 14.67
C TYR A 103 -0.11 14.27 14.25
N VAL A 104 -0.97 14.89 15.06
CA VAL A 104 -1.48 16.25 14.78
C VAL A 104 -0.30 17.23 14.73
N LYS A 105 0.61 17.15 15.71
CA LYS A 105 1.84 17.94 15.72
C LYS A 105 2.71 17.62 14.51
N PHE A 106 2.88 16.34 14.16
CA PHE A 106 3.68 15.95 13.00
C PHE A 106 3.13 16.52 11.67
N ALA A 107 1.81 16.53 11.50
CA ALA A 107 1.16 17.16 10.34
C ALA A 107 1.33 18.69 10.33
N ASP A 108 1.27 19.35 11.49
CA ASP A 108 1.57 20.78 11.61
C ASP A 108 3.03 21.09 11.22
N ASP A 109 3.98 20.31 11.75
CA ASP A 109 5.41 20.48 11.47
C ASP A 109 5.74 20.25 9.98
N LEU A 110 5.11 19.26 9.33
CA LEU A 110 5.24 19.02 7.88
C LEU A 110 4.76 20.23 7.07
N ARG A 111 3.60 20.79 7.42
CA ARG A 111 3.05 21.96 6.73
C ARG A 111 3.90 23.21 6.95
N GLU A 112 4.41 23.41 8.15
CA GLU A 112 5.36 24.50 8.43
C GLU A 112 6.64 24.35 7.59
N ALA A 113 7.07 23.11 7.33
CA ALA A 113 8.15 22.79 6.42
C ALA A 113 7.78 22.91 4.92
N GLY A 114 6.53 23.20 4.58
CA GLY A 114 6.05 23.30 3.18
C GLY A 114 5.87 21.94 2.50
N ILE A 115 5.64 20.88 3.27
CA ILE A 115 5.42 19.51 2.80
C ILE A 115 3.96 19.14 3.05
N GLU A 116 3.25 18.74 2.00
CA GLU A 116 1.83 18.37 2.08
C GLU A 116 1.66 16.95 2.67
N PRO A 117 0.94 16.79 3.80
CA PRO A 117 0.71 15.47 4.38
C PRO A 117 -0.37 14.69 3.62
N MET A 118 -0.03 13.46 3.24
CA MET A 118 -0.97 12.44 2.75
C MET A 118 -1.08 11.32 3.78
N VAL A 119 -2.25 11.14 4.38
CA VAL A 119 -2.39 10.29 5.56
C VAL A 119 -3.14 9.02 5.25
N THR A 120 -2.50 7.88 5.52
CA THR A 120 -3.12 6.55 5.49
C THR A 120 -3.68 6.19 6.86
N LEU A 121 -4.99 5.99 6.97
CA LEU A 121 -5.65 5.66 8.24
C LEU A 121 -5.29 4.26 8.72
N PHE A 122 -5.23 3.28 7.82
CA PHE A 122 -4.92 1.89 8.15
C PHE A 122 -3.86 1.32 7.22
N HIS A 123 -2.74 0.90 7.81
CA HIS A 123 -1.66 0.22 7.11
C HIS A 123 -1.34 -1.10 7.83
N TRP A 124 -2.35 -1.99 7.83
CA TRP A 124 -2.30 -3.37 8.32
C TRP A 124 -2.15 -3.54 9.83
N ASP A 125 -2.08 -2.44 10.57
CA ASP A 125 -1.76 -2.35 12.00
C ASP A 125 -3.01 -2.33 12.89
N LEU A 126 -3.95 -3.25 12.63
CA LEU A 126 -5.15 -3.45 13.45
C LEU A 126 -4.80 -3.58 14.94
N PRO A 127 -5.45 -2.86 15.87
CA PRO A 127 -5.29 -3.09 17.30
C PRO A 127 -5.58 -4.55 17.67
N ASP A 128 -4.64 -5.22 18.32
CA ASP A 128 -4.71 -6.65 18.62
C ASP A 128 -5.91 -6.99 19.52
N ASN A 129 -6.34 -6.03 20.36
CA ASN A 129 -7.55 -6.19 21.17
C ASN A 129 -8.81 -6.44 20.31
N LEU A 130 -8.97 -5.78 19.16
CA LEU A 130 -10.10 -6.02 18.25
C LEU A 130 -10.04 -7.43 17.63
N HIS A 131 -8.83 -7.89 17.31
CA HIS A 131 -8.62 -9.26 16.87
C HIS A 131 -9.02 -10.27 17.95
N LYS A 132 -8.62 -10.05 19.21
CA LYS A 132 -8.98 -10.92 20.34
C LYS A 132 -10.47 -10.90 20.69
N GLN A 133 -11.14 -9.75 20.60
CA GLN A 133 -12.54 -9.61 20.97
C GLN A 133 -13.49 -10.26 19.96
N TYR A 134 -13.22 -10.07 18.66
CA TYR A 134 -14.17 -10.50 17.62
C TYR A 134 -13.51 -10.92 16.29
N LEU A 135 -12.20 -11.19 16.28
CA LEU A 135 -11.41 -11.54 15.10
C LEU A 135 -11.22 -10.39 14.10
N GLY A 136 -11.36 -9.14 14.55
CA GLY A 136 -11.07 -7.97 13.74
C GLY A 136 -11.91 -7.92 12.45
N MET A 137 -11.23 -7.81 11.31
CA MET A 137 -11.84 -7.68 9.99
C MET A 137 -12.73 -8.88 9.58
N LEU A 138 -12.66 -10.02 10.28
CA LEU A 138 -13.59 -11.14 10.03
C LEU A 138 -15.01 -10.89 10.54
N ASN A 139 -15.20 -9.97 11.48
CA ASN A 139 -16.50 -9.54 11.96
C ASN A 139 -16.83 -8.16 11.38
N LYS A 140 -17.45 -8.17 10.20
CA LYS A 140 -17.87 -6.97 9.45
C LYS A 140 -18.64 -5.98 10.31
N ASP A 141 -19.65 -6.48 11.04
CA ASP A 141 -20.63 -5.62 11.71
C ASP A 141 -20.02 -4.81 12.86
N GLU A 142 -18.98 -5.34 13.51
CA GLU A 142 -18.24 -4.64 14.57
C GLU A 142 -17.07 -3.83 13.99
N PHE A 143 -16.29 -4.42 13.08
CA PHE A 143 -15.12 -3.78 12.48
C PHE A 143 -15.48 -2.48 11.75
N VAL A 144 -16.58 -2.46 10.99
CA VAL A 144 -17.03 -1.26 10.26
C VAL A 144 -17.32 -0.10 11.21
N LYS A 145 -18.00 -0.37 12.33
CA LYS A 145 -18.34 0.67 13.32
C LYS A 145 -17.10 1.19 14.05
N ASP A 146 -16.17 0.31 14.37
CA ASP A 146 -14.93 0.68 15.05
C ASP A 146 -14.01 1.48 14.12
N PHE A 147 -13.88 1.07 12.87
CA PHE A 147 -13.09 1.79 11.87
C PHE A 147 -13.70 3.15 11.51
N GLU A 148 -15.03 3.25 11.37
CA GLU A 148 -15.71 4.54 11.16
C GLU A 148 -15.43 5.48 12.35
N ARG A 149 -15.55 4.98 13.59
CA ARG A 149 -15.28 5.78 14.78
C ARG A 149 -13.83 6.26 14.82
N TYR A 150 -12.87 5.37 14.55
CA TYR A 150 -11.45 5.70 14.46
C TYR A 150 -11.20 6.78 13.39
N SER A 151 -11.74 6.59 12.20
CA SER A 151 -11.62 7.57 11.10
C SER A 151 -12.16 8.94 11.49
N ARG A 152 -13.32 8.99 12.17
CA ARG A 152 -13.90 10.24 12.69
C ARG A 152 -13.04 10.91 13.77
N VAL A 153 -12.33 10.15 14.61
CA VAL A 153 -11.33 10.74 15.53
C VAL A 153 -10.26 11.47 14.73
N CYS A 154 -9.69 10.79 13.73
CA CYS A 154 -8.63 11.33 12.89
C CYS A 154 -9.10 12.56 12.09
N PHE A 155 -10.21 12.48 11.37
CA PHE A 155 -10.72 13.61 10.59
C PHE A 155 -10.93 14.85 11.46
N LYS A 156 -11.57 14.70 12.62
CA LYS A 156 -11.81 15.79 13.56
C LYS A 156 -10.52 16.42 14.10
N ALA A 157 -9.54 15.59 14.44
CA ALA A 157 -8.32 16.07 15.10
C ALA A 157 -7.38 16.80 14.14
N PHE A 158 -7.24 16.29 12.91
CA PHE A 158 -6.36 16.89 11.91
C PHE A 158 -7.05 18.07 11.23
N GLY A 159 -8.34 17.97 10.94
CA GLY A 159 -9.12 18.99 10.25
C GLY A 159 -8.46 19.41 8.92
N SER A 160 -8.46 20.71 8.63
CA SER A 160 -7.89 21.29 7.41
C SER A 160 -6.37 21.10 7.23
N ARG A 161 -5.67 20.49 8.19
CA ARG A 161 -4.23 20.16 8.09
C ARG A 161 -3.99 19.10 7.02
N VAL A 162 -4.90 18.15 6.86
CA VAL A 162 -4.72 17.03 5.92
C VAL A 162 -5.76 17.13 4.80
N LYS A 163 -5.25 17.17 3.57
CA LYS A 163 -6.08 17.29 2.36
C LYS A 163 -6.22 15.98 1.59
N TYR A 164 -5.39 14.99 1.89
CA TYR A 164 -5.31 13.71 1.17
C TYR A 164 -5.41 12.57 2.18
N TRP A 165 -6.59 11.95 2.24
CA TRP A 165 -6.86 10.80 3.11
C TRP A 165 -6.89 9.50 2.31
N ILE A 166 -6.19 8.49 2.81
CA ILE A 166 -6.25 7.11 2.33
C ILE A 166 -6.89 6.28 3.44
N THR A 167 -7.98 5.57 3.16
CA THR A 167 -8.61 4.71 4.18
C THR A 167 -7.75 3.48 4.48
N PHE A 168 -7.42 2.71 3.44
CA PHE A 168 -6.70 1.45 3.56
C PHE A 168 -5.56 1.43 2.55
N ASN A 169 -4.39 0.97 3.01
CA ASN A 169 -3.33 0.51 2.13
C ASN A 169 -3.55 -0.96 1.75
N GLU A 170 -3.52 -1.27 0.45
CA GLU A 170 -3.41 -2.63 -0.08
C GLU A 170 -4.32 -3.65 0.63
N PRO A 171 -5.65 -3.50 0.51
CA PRO A 171 -6.58 -4.41 1.16
C PRO A 171 -6.43 -5.86 0.66
N TRP A 172 -5.85 -6.08 -0.53
CA TRP A 172 -5.44 -7.40 -1.01
C TRP A 172 -4.42 -8.06 -0.07
N CYS A 173 -3.40 -7.31 0.37
CA CYS A 173 -2.37 -7.81 1.29
C CYS A 173 -2.97 -8.19 2.65
N SER A 174 -3.78 -7.31 3.24
CA SER A 174 -4.49 -7.59 4.50
C SER A 174 -5.37 -8.84 4.40
N SER A 175 -5.96 -9.11 3.23
CA SER A 175 -6.87 -10.23 3.03
C SER A 175 -6.16 -11.54 2.68
N ILE A 176 -5.36 -11.55 1.60
CA ILE A 176 -4.69 -12.76 1.11
C ILE A 176 -3.49 -13.12 1.98
N LEU A 177 -2.61 -12.17 2.28
CA LEU A 177 -1.40 -12.48 3.04
C LEU A 177 -1.71 -12.70 4.53
N GLY A 178 -2.71 -11.99 5.06
CA GLY A 178 -3.15 -12.12 6.46
C GLY A 178 -4.02 -13.36 6.76
N TYR A 179 -4.92 -13.73 5.84
CA TYR A 179 -5.96 -14.75 6.09
C TYR A 179 -6.01 -15.87 5.02
N GLY A 180 -5.18 -15.79 3.98
CA GLY A 180 -5.11 -16.78 2.91
C GLY A 180 -3.84 -17.62 3.02
N THR A 181 -2.68 -16.99 2.83
CA THR A 181 -1.37 -17.65 2.89
C THR A 181 -0.78 -17.71 4.29
N GLY A 182 -1.28 -16.87 5.21
CA GLY A 182 -0.79 -16.74 6.59
C GLY A 182 0.64 -16.20 6.69
N LEU A 183 1.11 -15.51 5.64
CA LEU A 183 2.42 -14.89 5.57
C LEU A 183 2.50 -13.62 6.41
N PHE A 184 1.43 -12.83 6.45
CA PHE A 184 1.32 -11.58 7.22
C PHE A 184 0.40 -11.74 8.41
N ALA A 185 0.46 -10.79 9.37
CA ALA A 185 -0.42 -10.78 10.52
C ALA A 185 -1.91 -10.76 10.09
N PRO A 186 -2.81 -11.49 10.79
CA PRO A 186 -2.58 -12.32 11.99
C PRO A 186 -2.07 -13.74 11.68
N GLY A 187 -1.76 -14.07 10.42
CA GLY A 187 -1.13 -15.33 10.05
C GLY A 187 -2.08 -16.51 9.97
N ARG A 188 -3.33 -16.28 9.57
CA ARG A 188 -4.37 -17.32 9.46
C ARG A 188 -4.32 -17.96 8.08
N CYS A 189 -4.45 -19.28 8.03
CA CYS A 189 -4.51 -20.05 6.79
C CYS A 189 -5.01 -21.47 7.07
N SER A 190 -5.37 -22.22 6.03
CA SER A 190 -5.73 -23.64 6.14
C SER A 190 -4.54 -24.57 6.34
N ASP A 191 -3.31 -24.11 6.07
CA ASP A 191 -2.07 -24.87 6.31
C ASP A 191 -1.78 -24.96 7.82
N ARG A 192 -2.05 -26.13 8.41
CA ARG A 192 -1.87 -26.40 9.83
C ARG A 192 -0.43 -26.46 10.29
N SER A 193 0.53 -26.53 9.37
CA SER A 193 1.95 -26.35 9.71
C SER A 193 2.31 -24.89 9.97
N LYS A 194 1.52 -23.94 9.46
CA LYS A 194 1.74 -22.49 9.59
C LYS A 194 0.79 -21.81 10.56
N SER A 195 -0.44 -22.31 10.69
CA SER A 195 -1.46 -21.71 11.53
C SER A 195 -2.40 -22.76 12.12
N ALA A 196 -2.63 -22.68 13.43
CA ALA A 196 -3.53 -23.61 14.12
C ALA A 196 -5.01 -23.47 13.66
N GLU A 197 -5.34 -22.32 13.09
CA GLU A 197 -6.70 -21.93 12.71
C GLU A 197 -6.71 -21.13 11.40
N GLY A 198 -7.91 -20.84 10.90
CA GLY A 198 -8.12 -20.13 9.64
C GLY A 198 -8.75 -21.00 8.55
N ASP A 199 -9.33 -20.34 7.57
CA ASP A 199 -9.95 -20.96 6.40
C ASP A 199 -9.62 -20.14 5.16
N THR A 200 -8.55 -20.55 4.45
CA THR A 200 -8.06 -19.90 3.22
C THR A 200 -9.14 -19.81 2.15
N SER A 201 -10.13 -20.71 2.16
CA SER A 201 -11.17 -20.73 1.13
C SER A 201 -12.25 -19.66 1.34
N ARG A 202 -12.38 -19.09 2.55
CA ARG A 202 -13.47 -18.17 2.94
C ARG A 202 -13.01 -16.88 3.62
N GLU A 203 -12.02 -16.95 4.51
CA GLU A 203 -11.62 -15.80 5.34
C GLU A 203 -11.11 -14.60 4.53
N PRO A 204 -10.25 -14.75 3.50
CA PRO A 204 -9.78 -13.60 2.72
C PRO A 204 -10.92 -12.82 2.06
N TRP A 205 -11.92 -13.52 1.53
CA TRP A 205 -13.06 -12.91 0.84
C TRP A 205 -13.97 -12.14 1.80
N ARG A 206 -14.13 -12.65 3.04
CA ARG A 206 -14.84 -11.96 4.11
C ARG A 206 -14.10 -10.71 4.59
N VAL A 207 -12.78 -10.81 4.77
CA VAL A 207 -11.94 -9.67 5.17
C VAL A 207 -11.99 -8.57 4.11
N GLY A 208 -11.80 -8.91 2.84
CA GLY A 208 -11.89 -7.94 1.76
C GLY A 208 -13.25 -7.25 1.68
N HIS A 209 -14.34 -7.98 1.93
CA HIS A 209 -15.67 -7.40 2.00
C HIS A 209 -15.82 -6.43 3.18
N SER A 210 -15.38 -6.80 4.39
CA SER A 210 -15.38 -5.90 5.56
C SER A 210 -14.60 -4.62 5.31
N LEU A 211 -13.43 -4.70 4.67
CA LEU A 211 -12.59 -3.55 4.32
C LEU A 211 -13.30 -2.60 3.36
N LEU A 212 -14.03 -3.12 2.35
CA LEU A 212 -14.82 -2.30 1.43
C LEU A 212 -15.96 -1.57 2.13
N ILE A 213 -16.70 -2.25 3.02
CA ILE A 213 -17.80 -1.61 3.75
C ILE A 213 -17.26 -0.55 4.72
N ALA A 214 -16.15 -0.84 5.41
CA ALA A 214 -15.49 0.10 6.30
C ALA A 214 -14.94 1.32 5.54
N HIS A 215 -14.44 1.12 4.33
CA HIS A 215 -13.99 2.20 3.43
C HIS A 215 -15.16 3.11 3.09
N GLY A 216 -16.27 2.55 2.59
CA GLY A 216 -17.46 3.32 2.26
C GLY A 216 -18.03 4.09 3.46
N ALA A 217 -18.04 3.48 4.65
CA ALA A 217 -18.47 4.15 5.89
C ALA A 217 -17.57 5.34 6.26
N ALA A 218 -16.24 5.18 6.20
CA ALA A 218 -15.29 6.26 6.48
C ALA A 218 -15.37 7.39 5.45
N VAL A 219 -15.53 7.06 4.16
CA VAL A 219 -15.71 8.04 3.07
C VAL A 219 -17.00 8.82 3.26
N LYS A 220 -18.11 8.13 3.57
CA LYS A 220 -19.39 8.78 3.86
C LYS A 220 -19.26 9.74 5.04
N ALA A 221 -18.66 9.29 6.14
CA ALA A 221 -18.39 10.13 7.31
C ALA A 221 -17.55 11.36 6.94
N TYR A 222 -16.46 11.20 6.18
CA TYR A 222 -15.63 12.33 5.74
C TYR A 222 -16.43 13.32 4.88
N ARG A 223 -17.14 12.83 3.87
CA ARG A 223 -17.87 13.68 2.91
C ARG A 223 -19.02 14.45 3.54
N GLU A 224 -19.76 13.83 4.46
CA GLU A 224 -20.93 14.45 5.09
C GLU A 224 -20.54 15.42 6.20
N ASP A 225 -19.57 15.05 7.04
CA ASP A 225 -19.34 15.74 8.30
C ASP A 225 -18.08 16.62 8.32
N PHE A 226 -17.13 16.44 7.39
CA PHE A 226 -15.82 17.09 7.45
C PHE A 226 -15.40 17.81 6.16
N LYS A 227 -15.65 17.21 4.98
CA LYS A 227 -15.11 17.68 3.70
C LYS A 227 -15.49 19.12 3.36
N ALA A 228 -16.69 19.57 3.73
CA ALA A 228 -17.14 20.95 3.46
C ALA A 228 -16.33 22.01 4.22
N GLU A 229 -15.88 21.70 5.44
CA GLU A 229 -15.07 22.59 6.28
C GLU A 229 -13.57 22.40 5.98
N ASP A 230 -13.13 21.15 5.94
CA ASP A 230 -11.71 20.80 5.85
C ASP A 230 -11.18 20.82 4.41
N GLY A 231 -12.03 20.76 3.39
CA GLY A 231 -11.69 20.96 1.98
C GLY A 231 -10.58 20.05 1.44
N GLY A 232 -10.77 18.72 1.46
CA GLY A 232 -9.84 17.70 0.95
C GLY A 232 -10.52 16.56 0.19
N GLN A 233 -9.78 15.48 -0.03
CA GLN A 233 -10.21 14.30 -0.76
C GLN A 233 -9.85 13.01 -0.04
N ILE A 234 -10.66 11.97 -0.26
CA ILE A 234 -10.48 10.66 0.35
C ILE A 234 -10.59 9.53 -0.69
N GLY A 235 -9.75 8.52 -0.54
CA GLY A 235 -9.78 7.34 -1.40
C GLY A 235 -9.16 6.11 -0.75
N ILE A 236 -9.12 5.00 -1.48
CA ILE A 236 -8.41 3.77 -1.12
C ILE A 236 -7.17 3.60 -2.00
N THR A 237 -6.12 3.02 -1.43
CA THR A 237 -4.91 2.64 -2.17
C THR A 237 -4.94 1.15 -2.48
N LEU A 238 -4.84 0.81 -3.77
CA LEU A 238 -4.85 -0.56 -4.27
C LEU A 238 -3.49 -0.88 -4.90
N ASN A 239 -2.91 -2.02 -4.53
CA ASN A 239 -1.76 -2.57 -5.23
C ASN A 239 -2.16 -3.38 -6.45
N GLY A 240 -1.26 -3.40 -7.42
CA GLY A 240 -1.37 -4.27 -8.56
C GLY A 240 -0.13 -4.20 -9.44
N ASP A 241 0.25 -5.36 -9.96
CA ASP A 241 1.35 -5.51 -10.91
C ASP A 241 0.79 -5.82 -12.29
N TRP A 242 1.48 -5.33 -13.32
CA TRP A 242 1.03 -5.51 -14.70
C TRP A 242 1.16 -6.97 -15.14
N THR A 243 0.35 -7.37 -16.12
CA THR A 243 0.33 -8.74 -16.64
C THR A 243 0.66 -8.76 -18.13
N GLU A 244 1.52 -9.69 -18.52
CA GLU A 244 1.80 -10.02 -19.92
C GLU A 244 1.43 -11.49 -20.15
N PRO A 245 0.93 -11.89 -21.34
CA PRO A 245 0.61 -13.29 -21.60
C PRO A 245 1.89 -14.14 -21.68
N TRP A 246 1.89 -15.32 -21.06
CA TRP A 246 3.01 -16.25 -21.13
C TRP A 246 3.26 -16.75 -22.56
N ASP A 247 2.19 -17.07 -23.29
CA ASP A 247 2.18 -17.25 -24.74
C ASP A 247 1.31 -16.16 -25.38
N ALA A 248 1.95 -15.17 -26.00
CA ALA A 248 1.24 -14.06 -26.63
C ALA A 248 0.28 -14.51 -27.74
N ASP A 249 0.49 -15.68 -28.37
CA ASP A 249 -0.38 -16.19 -29.42
C ASP A 249 -1.56 -17.02 -28.89
N ASP A 250 -1.58 -17.37 -27.59
CA ASP A 250 -2.68 -18.08 -26.96
C ASP A 250 -3.73 -17.08 -26.40
N PRO A 251 -4.96 -17.05 -26.95
CA PRO A 251 -6.01 -16.19 -26.43
C PRO A 251 -6.38 -16.48 -24.96
N LYS A 252 -6.17 -17.71 -24.46
CA LYS A 252 -6.45 -18.05 -23.06
C LYS A 252 -5.48 -17.39 -22.09
N ASP A 253 -4.22 -17.22 -22.48
CA ASP A 253 -3.23 -16.51 -21.66
C ASP A 253 -3.56 -15.01 -21.59
N ARG A 254 -4.07 -14.43 -22.69
CA ARG A 254 -4.57 -13.05 -22.69
C ARG A 254 -5.79 -12.88 -21.78
N GLU A 255 -6.75 -13.81 -21.83
CA GLU A 255 -7.90 -13.82 -20.89
C GLU A 255 -7.44 -14.00 -19.44
N ALA A 256 -6.42 -14.83 -19.20
CA ALA A 256 -5.84 -15.02 -17.88
C ALA A 256 -5.15 -13.74 -17.35
N CYS A 257 -4.53 -12.93 -18.22
CA CYS A 257 -3.98 -11.62 -17.84
C CYS A 257 -5.08 -10.70 -17.28
N ASP A 258 -6.22 -10.59 -17.95
CA ASP A 258 -7.35 -9.78 -17.48
C ASP A 258 -7.88 -10.33 -16.15
N ARG A 259 -8.06 -11.65 -16.05
CA ARG A 259 -8.53 -12.30 -14.83
C ARG A 259 -7.58 -12.11 -13.65
N LYS A 260 -6.26 -12.11 -13.88
CA LYS A 260 -5.27 -11.79 -12.84
C LYS A 260 -5.45 -10.37 -12.31
N LEU A 261 -5.62 -9.38 -13.20
CA LEU A 261 -5.89 -7.99 -12.80
C LEU A 261 -7.24 -7.87 -12.08
N GLU A 262 -8.23 -8.67 -12.46
CA GLU A 262 -9.52 -8.71 -11.77
C GLU A 262 -9.40 -9.22 -10.33
N PHE A 263 -8.67 -10.31 -10.10
CA PHE A 263 -8.46 -10.87 -8.76
C PHE A 263 -7.51 -10.05 -7.88
N ALA A 264 -6.51 -9.39 -8.49
CA ALA A 264 -5.53 -8.60 -7.75
C ALA A 264 -6.05 -7.19 -7.42
N ILE A 265 -6.70 -6.52 -8.39
CA ILE A 265 -7.03 -5.09 -8.31
C ILE A 265 -8.54 -4.87 -8.30
N CYS A 266 -9.25 -5.44 -9.28
CA CYS A 266 -10.68 -5.14 -9.47
C CYS A 266 -11.56 -5.73 -8.38
N TRP A 267 -11.05 -6.72 -7.64
CA TRP A 267 -11.67 -7.19 -6.40
C TRP A 267 -12.08 -6.03 -5.49
N PHE A 268 -11.26 -4.99 -5.40
CA PHE A 268 -11.54 -3.78 -4.64
C PHE A 268 -11.95 -2.60 -5.52
N GLY A 269 -11.38 -2.47 -6.72
CA GLY A 269 -11.71 -1.41 -7.66
C GLY A 269 -13.15 -1.46 -8.17
N ASP A 270 -13.63 -2.60 -8.67
CA ASP A 270 -14.96 -2.70 -9.25
C ASP A 270 -16.09 -2.41 -8.23
N PRO A 271 -16.01 -2.84 -6.96
CA PRO A 271 -16.99 -2.41 -5.96
C PRO A 271 -17.04 -0.89 -5.82
N VAL A 272 -15.88 -0.22 -5.79
CA VAL A 272 -15.80 1.23 -5.63
C VAL A 272 -16.33 1.97 -6.86
N TYR A 273 -16.08 1.52 -8.08
CA TYR A 273 -16.51 2.24 -9.28
C TYR A 273 -17.87 1.78 -9.84
N PHE A 274 -18.20 0.50 -9.68
CA PHE A 274 -19.39 -0.13 -10.27
C PHE A 274 -20.39 -0.66 -9.24
N GLY A 275 -20.03 -0.78 -7.97
CA GLY A 275 -20.90 -1.29 -6.89
C GLY A 275 -21.05 -2.81 -6.87
N LYS A 276 -20.18 -3.54 -7.57
CA LYS A 276 -20.17 -5.01 -7.59
C LYS A 276 -18.76 -5.57 -7.72
N TYR A 277 -18.56 -6.82 -7.33
CA TYR A 277 -17.33 -7.56 -7.62
C TYR A 277 -17.22 -7.93 -9.12
N PRO A 278 -16.00 -8.24 -9.61
CA PRO A 278 -15.80 -8.76 -10.96
C PRO A 278 -16.60 -10.04 -11.21
N ASP A 279 -17.11 -10.21 -12.43
CA ASP A 279 -17.93 -11.37 -12.79
C ASP A 279 -17.09 -12.67 -12.79
N SER A 280 -15.79 -12.60 -13.11
CA SER A 280 -14.85 -13.72 -13.02
C SER A 280 -14.66 -14.23 -11.60
N MET A 281 -14.53 -13.31 -10.62
CA MET A 281 -14.44 -13.67 -9.21
C MET A 281 -15.73 -14.31 -8.72
N ARG A 282 -16.89 -13.74 -9.07
CA ARG A 282 -18.19 -14.34 -8.76
C ARG A 282 -18.32 -15.76 -9.30
N LYS A 283 -17.90 -15.97 -10.56
CA LYS A 283 -17.92 -17.28 -11.21
C LYS A 283 -17.06 -18.32 -10.48
N GLN A 284 -15.84 -17.96 -10.05
CA GLN A 284 -14.92 -18.90 -9.38
C GLN A 284 -15.26 -19.11 -7.90
N LEU A 285 -15.69 -18.07 -7.19
CA LEU A 285 -15.79 -18.09 -5.73
C LEU A 285 -17.19 -18.47 -5.24
N GLY A 286 -18.24 -18.20 -6.02
CA GLY A 286 -19.62 -18.52 -5.66
C GLY A 286 -20.03 -17.94 -4.30
N ASP A 287 -20.55 -18.79 -3.41
CA ASP A 287 -21.01 -18.45 -2.06
C ASP A 287 -19.89 -18.01 -1.10
N ARG A 288 -18.63 -18.26 -1.45
CA ARG A 288 -17.48 -17.87 -0.64
C ARG A 288 -17.19 -16.37 -0.76
N LEU A 289 -17.60 -15.73 -1.85
CA LEU A 289 -17.53 -14.28 -2.03
C LEU A 289 -18.83 -13.64 -1.50
N PRO A 290 -18.78 -12.78 -0.48
CA PRO A 290 -20.00 -12.19 0.08
C PRO A 290 -20.84 -11.41 -0.95
N GLU A 291 -22.15 -11.35 -0.74
CA GLU A 291 -23.06 -10.50 -1.52
C GLU A 291 -23.19 -9.12 -0.87
N PHE A 292 -23.17 -8.07 -1.70
CA PHE A 292 -23.52 -6.74 -1.24
C PHE A 292 -25.04 -6.67 -1.10
N THR A 293 -25.50 -6.18 0.05
CA THR A 293 -26.85 -5.62 0.16
C THR A 293 -26.98 -4.36 -0.72
N VAL A 294 -28.22 -3.91 -0.95
CA VAL A 294 -28.48 -2.68 -1.72
C VAL A 294 -27.82 -1.48 -1.04
N GLU A 295 -27.89 -1.43 0.29
CA GLU A 295 -27.33 -0.38 1.12
C GLU A 295 -25.79 -0.38 1.07
N GLU A 296 -25.17 -1.54 1.14
CA GLU A 296 -23.72 -1.67 1.05
C GLU A 296 -23.18 -1.33 -0.35
N ALA A 297 -23.85 -1.79 -1.40
CA ALA A 297 -23.47 -1.43 -2.77
C ALA A 297 -23.58 0.09 -2.98
N ALA A 298 -24.62 0.73 -2.45
CA ALA A 298 -24.78 2.19 -2.49
C ALA A 298 -23.72 2.93 -1.66
N LEU A 299 -23.29 2.35 -0.54
CA LEU A 299 -22.25 2.92 0.33
C LEU A 299 -20.87 2.90 -0.33
N VAL A 300 -20.53 1.83 -1.05
CA VAL A 300 -19.21 1.62 -1.66
C VAL A 300 -19.13 2.23 -3.07
N LYS A 301 -20.21 2.21 -3.84
CA LYS A 301 -20.18 2.76 -5.20
C LYS A 301 -19.96 4.28 -5.17
N GLY A 302 -18.92 4.73 -5.88
CA GLY A 302 -18.50 6.14 -5.95
C GLY A 302 -17.72 6.60 -4.72
N SER A 303 -17.19 5.70 -3.88
CA SER A 303 -16.51 6.06 -2.63
C SER A 303 -15.06 6.51 -2.77
N ASN A 304 -14.54 6.67 -3.99
CA ASN A 304 -13.24 7.31 -4.23
C ASN A 304 -13.42 8.74 -4.76
N ASP A 305 -12.75 9.70 -4.15
CA ASP A 305 -12.48 11.00 -4.77
C ASP A 305 -11.26 10.92 -5.71
N PHE A 306 -10.33 10.00 -5.43
CA PHE A 306 -9.17 9.68 -6.25
C PHE A 306 -8.84 8.17 -6.16
N TYR A 307 -8.08 7.66 -7.13
CA TYR A 307 -7.52 6.31 -7.12
C TYR A 307 -6.09 6.34 -6.55
N GLY A 308 -5.86 5.70 -5.40
CA GLY A 308 -4.52 5.45 -4.89
C GLY A 308 -3.92 4.19 -5.52
N MET A 309 -2.73 4.28 -6.11
CA MET A 309 -2.08 3.18 -6.82
C MET A 309 -0.73 2.84 -6.18
N ASN A 310 -0.59 1.61 -5.71
CA ASN A 310 0.71 1.01 -5.42
C ASN A 310 1.11 0.10 -6.57
N HIS A 311 2.34 0.20 -7.05
CA HIS A 311 2.79 -0.61 -8.16
C HIS A 311 4.30 -0.82 -8.12
N TYR A 312 4.74 -2.02 -8.49
CA TYR A 312 6.13 -2.42 -8.33
C TYR A 312 6.71 -3.14 -9.54
N CYS A 313 6.00 -4.11 -10.11
CA CYS A 313 6.55 -5.01 -11.13
C CYS A 313 5.50 -5.45 -12.17
N ALA A 314 5.87 -6.48 -12.94
CA ALA A 314 4.96 -7.17 -13.84
C ALA A 314 5.21 -8.69 -13.79
N ASN A 315 4.28 -9.48 -14.31
CA ASN A 315 4.43 -10.93 -14.44
C ASN A 315 3.95 -11.43 -15.79
N TYR A 316 4.54 -12.54 -16.25
CA TYR A 316 3.90 -13.36 -17.27
C TYR A 316 2.80 -14.21 -16.64
N VAL A 317 1.68 -14.33 -17.33
CA VAL A 317 0.50 -15.05 -16.85
C VAL A 317 0.16 -16.18 -17.82
N ARG A 318 0.04 -17.40 -17.29
CA ARG A 318 -0.37 -18.59 -18.05
C ARG A 318 -1.70 -19.12 -17.53
N HIS A 319 -2.63 -19.42 -18.42
CA HIS A 319 -3.89 -20.05 -18.03
C HIS A 319 -3.70 -21.46 -17.49
N LYS A 320 -4.67 -21.91 -16.68
CA LYS A 320 -4.80 -23.32 -16.28
C LYS A 320 -6.12 -23.86 -16.83
N ASP A 321 -6.07 -25.07 -17.39
CA ASP A 321 -7.26 -25.80 -17.87
C ASP A 321 -7.94 -26.64 -16.78
N THR A 322 -7.32 -26.76 -15.61
CA THR A 322 -7.88 -27.49 -14.46
C THR A 322 -8.97 -26.66 -13.78
N GLU A 323 -9.84 -27.30 -12.99
CA GLU A 323 -10.73 -26.56 -12.10
C GLU A 323 -9.92 -25.75 -11.07
N PRO A 324 -10.39 -24.55 -10.66
CA PRO A 324 -9.77 -23.80 -9.59
C PRO A 324 -9.81 -24.58 -8.27
N GLU A 325 -8.66 -24.68 -7.60
CA GLU A 325 -8.60 -25.22 -6.25
C GLU A 325 -9.39 -24.33 -5.27
N LEU A 326 -9.86 -24.90 -4.15
CA LEU A 326 -10.65 -24.16 -3.17
C LEU A 326 -9.86 -22.99 -2.54
N ASP A 327 -8.55 -23.10 -2.43
CA ASP A 327 -7.64 -22.08 -1.90
C ASP A 327 -7.01 -21.20 -2.99
N ASP A 328 -7.41 -21.35 -4.25
CA ASP A 328 -6.97 -20.47 -5.34
C ASP A 328 -7.50 -19.04 -5.13
N HIS A 329 -6.55 -18.11 -5.04
CA HIS A 329 -6.80 -16.68 -4.90
C HIS A 329 -6.22 -15.86 -6.07
N LEU A 330 -5.66 -16.54 -7.08
CA LEU A 330 -4.99 -15.89 -8.21
C LEU A 330 -5.89 -15.78 -9.44
N GLY A 331 -6.99 -16.54 -9.49
CA GLY A 331 -7.86 -16.63 -10.66
C GLY A 331 -7.51 -17.82 -11.55
N ASN A 332 -7.09 -18.94 -10.97
CA ASN A 332 -6.76 -20.20 -11.66
C ASN A 332 -5.81 -20.00 -12.85
N LEU A 333 -4.60 -19.59 -12.52
CA LEU A 333 -3.52 -19.26 -13.45
C LEU A 333 -2.17 -19.45 -12.77
N ASP A 334 -1.11 -19.45 -13.57
CA ASP A 334 0.26 -19.35 -13.07
C ASP A 334 0.81 -17.94 -13.26
N THR A 335 1.52 -17.45 -12.22
CA THR A 335 2.31 -16.22 -12.29
C THR A 335 3.77 -16.59 -12.49
N LEU A 336 4.40 -16.11 -13.56
CA LEU A 336 5.73 -16.52 -14.02
C LEU A 336 6.63 -15.31 -14.29
N TYR A 337 7.94 -15.53 -14.23
CA TYR A 337 8.95 -14.51 -14.57
C TYR A 337 9.51 -14.63 -15.98
N GLN A 338 9.27 -15.76 -16.65
CA GLN A 338 9.66 -16.00 -18.04
C GLN A 338 8.44 -16.37 -18.89
N ASN A 339 8.40 -15.88 -20.13
CA ASN A 339 7.42 -16.29 -21.13
C ASN A 339 7.80 -17.63 -21.79
N LYS A 340 6.98 -18.08 -22.75
CA LYS A 340 7.20 -19.32 -23.51
C LYS A 340 8.52 -19.33 -24.28
N GLN A 341 9.03 -18.16 -24.67
CA GLN A 341 10.29 -17.97 -25.39
C GLN A 341 11.51 -17.88 -24.46
N GLY A 342 11.31 -17.90 -23.13
CA GLY A 342 12.38 -17.82 -22.13
C GLY A 342 12.82 -16.38 -21.80
N GLU A 343 12.09 -15.37 -22.24
CA GLU A 343 12.39 -13.96 -21.98
C GLU A 343 11.95 -13.58 -20.56
N TRP A 344 12.81 -12.90 -19.82
CA TRP A 344 12.51 -12.45 -18.45
C TRP A 344 11.72 -11.14 -18.46
N ILE A 345 10.82 -10.97 -17.49
CA ILE A 345 10.14 -9.67 -17.24
C ILE A 345 11.15 -8.54 -17.00
N GLY A 346 12.18 -8.83 -16.20
CA GLY A 346 13.14 -7.85 -15.73
C GLY A 346 14.25 -8.48 -14.88
N PRO A 347 15.20 -7.66 -14.41
CA PRO A 347 16.28 -8.12 -13.54
C PRO A 347 15.76 -8.55 -12.16
N GLU A 348 16.57 -9.32 -11.44
CA GLU A 348 16.27 -9.75 -10.06
C GLU A 348 16.49 -8.64 -9.05
N THR A 349 15.76 -8.71 -7.95
CA THR A 349 15.92 -7.86 -6.76
C THR A 349 16.03 -8.74 -5.52
N GLU A 350 16.12 -8.14 -4.32
CA GLU A 350 16.10 -8.93 -3.08
C GLU A 350 14.72 -9.57 -2.87
N SER A 351 13.68 -8.82 -3.23
CA SER A 351 12.30 -9.27 -3.20
C SER A 351 12.06 -10.26 -4.34
N PHE A 352 11.89 -11.54 -4.01
CA PHE A 352 11.75 -12.61 -5.01
C PHE A 352 10.59 -12.39 -6.00
N TRP A 353 9.58 -11.61 -5.61
CA TRP A 353 8.38 -11.28 -6.37
C TRP A 353 8.53 -10.04 -7.27
N LEU A 354 9.55 -9.20 -7.03
CA LEU A 354 9.70 -7.90 -7.70
C LEU A 354 10.76 -7.99 -8.80
N ARG A 355 10.32 -7.80 -10.06
CA ARG A 355 11.19 -7.59 -11.22
C ARG A 355 10.83 -6.29 -11.94
N PRO A 356 11.74 -5.30 -12.02
CA PRO A 356 11.45 -4.00 -12.63
C PRO A 356 10.97 -4.12 -14.08
N HIS A 357 9.85 -3.46 -14.39
CA HIS A 357 9.22 -3.43 -15.70
C HIS A 357 8.46 -2.11 -15.96
N PRO A 358 9.17 -0.99 -16.24
CA PRO A 358 8.56 0.33 -16.36
C PRO A 358 7.46 0.45 -17.42
N LEU A 359 7.55 -0.32 -18.51
CA LEU A 359 6.52 -0.32 -19.54
C LEU A 359 5.18 -0.89 -19.00
N GLY A 360 5.24 -1.88 -18.11
CA GLY A 360 4.07 -2.43 -17.44
C GLY A 360 3.40 -1.42 -16.54
N PHE A 361 4.17 -0.57 -15.87
CA PHE A 361 3.62 0.53 -15.08
C PHE A 361 2.75 1.47 -15.92
N ARG A 362 3.27 1.92 -17.07
CA ARG A 362 2.52 2.76 -18.02
C ARG A 362 1.29 2.04 -18.58
N LYS A 363 1.41 0.76 -18.94
CA LYS A 363 0.27 -0.03 -19.42
C LYS A 363 -0.81 -0.18 -18.36
N LEU A 364 -0.42 -0.45 -17.11
CA LEU A 364 -1.35 -0.63 -16.00
C LEU A 364 -2.08 0.67 -15.67
N ILE A 365 -1.36 1.79 -15.52
CA ILE A 365 -1.99 3.05 -15.15
C ILE A 365 -2.96 3.53 -16.24
N LYS A 366 -2.62 3.29 -17.52
CA LYS A 366 -3.55 3.49 -18.64
C LYS A 366 -4.76 2.57 -18.54
N TRP A 367 -4.55 1.27 -18.32
CA TRP A 367 -5.65 0.31 -18.21
C TRP A 367 -6.62 0.66 -17.08
N LEU A 368 -6.12 1.08 -15.93
CA LEU A 368 -6.93 1.55 -14.80
C LEU A 368 -7.72 2.81 -15.16
N SER A 369 -7.07 3.76 -15.84
CA SER A 369 -7.72 4.96 -16.35
C SER A 369 -8.87 4.60 -17.30
N ASP A 370 -8.60 3.75 -18.29
CA ASP A 370 -9.60 3.36 -19.29
C ASP A 370 -10.77 2.57 -18.65
N ARG A 371 -10.48 1.66 -17.71
CA ARG A 371 -11.52 0.86 -17.03
C ARG A 371 -12.45 1.72 -16.17
N TYR A 372 -11.90 2.66 -15.41
CA TYR A 372 -12.65 3.39 -14.39
C TYR A 372 -13.10 4.79 -14.82
N GLY A 373 -13.03 5.09 -16.12
CA GLY A 373 -13.56 6.34 -16.67
C GLY A 373 -12.67 7.56 -16.43
N GLY A 374 -11.35 7.36 -16.35
CA GLY A 374 -10.34 8.40 -16.18
C GLY A 374 -10.35 9.08 -14.81
N PRO A 375 -10.31 8.33 -13.69
CA PRO A 375 -10.21 8.94 -12.38
C PRO A 375 -8.89 9.68 -12.20
N THR A 376 -8.85 10.64 -11.28
CA THR A 376 -7.59 11.20 -10.78
C THR A 376 -6.79 10.12 -10.07
N ILE A 377 -5.53 9.93 -10.45
CA ILE A 377 -4.64 8.90 -9.91
C ILE A 377 -3.49 9.54 -9.11
N TYR A 378 -3.26 9.02 -7.90
CA TYR A 378 -2.05 9.25 -7.12
C TYR A 378 -1.28 7.93 -7.02
N VAL A 379 -0.04 7.91 -7.47
CA VAL A 379 0.86 6.77 -7.26
C VAL A 379 1.37 6.87 -5.82
N THR A 380 0.84 6.02 -4.95
CA THR A 380 1.05 6.11 -3.49
C THR A 380 2.23 5.27 -3.01
N GLU A 381 2.66 4.30 -3.81
CA GLU A 381 3.93 3.57 -3.65
C GLU A 381 4.49 3.14 -5.01
N ASN A 382 5.78 3.35 -5.19
CA ASN A 382 6.58 2.75 -6.26
C ASN A 382 8.05 2.80 -5.86
N GLY A 383 8.78 1.70 -6.05
CA GLY A 383 10.18 1.57 -5.63
C GLY A 383 10.70 0.15 -5.79
N THR A 384 11.92 -0.10 -5.32
CA THR A 384 12.55 -1.42 -5.48
C THR A 384 13.56 -1.71 -4.35
N SER A 385 13.68 -2.99 -4.03
CA SER A 385 14.83 -3.53 -3.32
C SER A 385 15.99 -3.81 -4.28
N LEU A 386 17.19 -4.03 -3.75
CA LEU A 386 18.40 -4.35 -4.51
C LEU A 386 18.99 -5.66 -3.96
N LYS A 387 19.20 -6.63 -4.85
CA LYS A 387 19.67 -7.97 -4.47
C LYS A 387 21.05 -7.93 -3.81
N GLY A 388 21.17 -8.45 -2.59
CA GLY A 388 22.40 -8.47 -1.81
C GLY A 388 22.82 -7.10 -1.27
N GLU A 389 21.93 -6.11 -1.22
CA GLU A 389 22.26 -4.74 -0.76
C GLU A 389 22.84 -4.74 0.66
N ASN A 390 22.37 -5.62 1.54
CA ASN A 390 22.85 -5.73 2.92
C ASN A 390 24.28 -6.26 3.06
N ASP A 391 24.80 -6.94 2.03
CA ASP A 391 26.14 -7.52 2.03
C ASP A 391 27.19 -6.54 1.46
N LEU A 392 26.75 -5.39 0.93
CA LEU A 392 27.62 -4.39 0.34
C LEU A 392 28.34 -3.54 1.42
N PRO A 393 29.59 -3.13 1.18
CA PRO A 393 30.22 -2.05 1.95
C PRO A 393 29.37 -0.77 1.86
N LEU A 394 29.34 0.01 2.95
CA LEU A 394 28.48 1.21 3.05
C LEU A 394 28.64 2.16 1.85
N GLU A 395 29.86 2.42 1.37
CA GLU A 395 30.10 3.29 0.22
C GLU A 395 29.39 2.79 -1.06
N GLN A 396 29.38 1.48 -1.29
CA GLN A 396 28.71 0.86 -2.44
C GLN A 396 27.18 0.80 -2.25
N LEU A 397 26.73 0.55 -1.02
CA LEU A 397 25.31 0.59 -0.67
C LEU A 397 24.71 1.98 -0.93
N LEU A 398 25.46 3.04 -0.60
CA LEU A 398 25.01 4.42 -0.83
C LEU A 398 25.03 4.82 -2.32
N ASP A 399 25.79 4.13 -3.19
CA ASP A 399 25.80 4.32 -4.65
C ASP A 399 24.82 3.35 -5.34
N ASP A 400 23.54 3.43 -4.97
CA ASP A 400 22.47 2.51 -5.39
C ASP A 400 21.94 2.78 -6.81
N GLU A 401 22.82 2.72 -7.82
CA GLU A 401 22.49 3.04 -9.22
C GLU A 401 21.33 2.20 -9.78
N PHE A 402 21.17 0.96 -9.34
CA PHE A 402 20.01 0.12 -9.74
C PHE A 402 18.67 0.79 -9.40
N ARG A 403 18.58 1.39 -8.21
CA ARG A 403 17.38 2.11 -7.75
C ARG A 403 17.22 3.44 -8.49
N CYS A 404 18.31 4.12 -8.83
CA CYS A 404 18.27 5.29 -9.73
C CYS A 404 17.65 4.93 -11.09
N GLU A 405 18.09 3.84 -11.72
CA GLU A 405 17.57 3.41 -13.03
C GLU A 405 16.11 2.97 -12.95
N TYR A 406 15.71 2.33 -11.85
CA TYR A 406 14.30 2.06 -11.57
C TYR A 406 13.47 3.36 -11.64
N PHE A 407 13.85 4.38 -10.87
CA PHE A 407 13.11 5.64 -10.86
C PHE A 407 13.15 6.38 -12.20
N ARG A 408 14.27 6.36 -12.94
CA ARG A 408 14.34 6.96 -14.29
C ARG A 408 13.34 6.29 -15.23
N GLY A 409 13.25 4.96 -15.20
CA GLY A 409 12.31 4.20 -16.01
C GLY A 409 10.85 4.49 -15.63
N TYR A 410 10.49 4.34 -14.36
CA TYR A 410 9.11 4.42 -13.91
C TYR A 410 8.56 5.85 -13.94
N VAL A 411 9.33 6.86 -13.54
CA VAL A 411 8.89 8.26 -13.62
C VAL A 411 8.81 8.73 -15.08
N GLY A 412 9.71 8.27 -15.94
CA GLY A 412 9.60 8.49 -17.40
C GLY A 412 8.31 7.88 -17.97
N ALA A 413 8.01 6.64 -17.59
CA ALA A 413 6.79 5.93 -17.98
C ALA A 413 5.51 6.64 -17.46
N LEU A 414 5.56 7.26 -16.28
CA LEU A 414 4.48 8.07 -15.72
C LEU A 414 4.24 9.36 -16.52
N ALA A 415 5.31 10.07 -16.87
CA ALA A 415 5.22 11.28 -17.71
C ALA A 415 4.66 10.96 -19.10
N ASP A 416 5.04 9.82 -19.67
CA ASP A 416 4.46 9.28 -20.90
C ASP A 416 2.97 8.96 -20.75
N ALA A 417 2.56 8.30 -19.67
CA ALA A 417 1.15 8.00 -19.39
C ALA A 417 0.31 9.29 -19.33
N HIS A 418 0.84 10.35 -18.71
CA HIS A 418 0.19 11.64 -18.68
C HIS A 418 0.08 12.28 -20.08
N THR A 419 1.22 12.45 -20.75
CA THR A 419 1.33 13.27 -21.95
C THR A 419 0.79 12.58 -23.21
N ILE A 420 1.05 11.28 -23.33
CA ILE A 420 0.76 10.51 -24.54
C ILE A 420 -0.57 9.77 -24.40
N ASP A 421 -0.84 9.20 -23.22
CA ASP A 421 -2.04 8.38 -23.01
C ASP A 421 -3.21 9.16 -22.38
N GLY A 422 -2.97 10.40 -21.94
CA GLY A 422 -3.99 11.30 -21.39
C GLY A 422 -4.47 10.95 -19.98
N VAL A 423 -3.65 10.22 -19.20
CA VAL A 423 -4.02 9.79 -17.85
C VAL A 423 -3.90 10.96 -16.85
N ASP A 424 -4.92 11.14 -16.00
CA ASP A 424 -4.96 12.19 -14.97
C ASP A 424 -4.15 11.79 -13.72
N VAL A 425 -2.82 11.80 -13.85
CA VAL A 425 -1.89 11.55 -12.74
C VAL A 425 -1.52 12.84 -12.03
N ARG A 426 -1.66 12.88 -10.70
CA ARG A 426 -1.46 14.11 -9.90
C ARG A 426 -0.41 14.01 -8.81
N GLY A 427 0.07 12.81 -8.50
CA GLY A 427 1.20 12.68 -7.60
C GLY A 427 1.87 11.32 -7.59
N TYR A 428 3.02 11.28 -6.94
CA TYR A 428 3.90 10.13 -6.83
C TYR A 428 4.61 10.11 -5.48
N SER A 429 4.51 9.00 -4.76
CA SER A 429 5.22 8.79 -3.49
C SER A 429 6.17 7.59 -3.63
N ALA A 430 7.47 7.86 -3.57
CA ALA A 430 8.48 6.83 -3.67
C ALA A 430 8.47 5.94 -2.42
N TRP A 431 8.36 4.63 -2.61
CA TRP A 431 8.52 3.63 -1.56
C TRP A 431 9.99 3.21 -1.48
N SER A 432 10.76 3.59 -0.47
CA SER A 432 10.37 4.38 0.71
C SER A 432 11.35 5.52 1.01
N LEU A 433 10.96 6.43 1.91
CA LEU A 433 11.86 7.50 2.38
C LEU A 433 13.19 6.94 2.91
N MET A 434 13.12 5.82 3.62
CA MET A 434 14.26 5.18 4.27
C MET A 434 14.04 3.68 4.43
N ASP A 435 15.14 2.94 4.53
CA ASP A 435 15.11 1.51 4.83
C ASP A 435 14.34 1.30 6.14
N ASN A 436 13.50 0.27 6.18
CA ASN A 436 12.56 0.04 7.26
C ASN A 436 12.30 -1.46 7.47
N PHE A 437 11.37 -1.81 8.35
CA PHE A 437 10.96 -3.19 8.59
C PHE A 437 10.08 -3.70 7.44
N GLU A 438 10.61 -4.53 6.55
CA GLU A 438 9.89 -5.06 5.38
C GLU A 438 9.10 -6.33 5.73
N TRP A 439 8.21 -6.19 6.70
CA TRP A 439 7.20 -7.20 7.06
C TRP A 439 7.82 -8.58 7.35
N ALA A 440 7.39 -9.63 6.63
CA ALA A 440 7.90 -10.99 6.82
C ALA A 440 9.39 -11.15 6.44
N GLU A 441 9.96 -10.21 5.68
CA GLU A 441 11.37 -10.21 5.24
C GLU A 441 12.30 -9.51 6.26
N GLY A 442 11.74 -8.92 7.34
CA GLY A 442 12.49 -8.25 8.39
C GLY A 442 13.28 -7.04 7.84
N TYR A 443 14.50 -6.82 8.33
CA TYR A 443 15.37 -5.73 7.83
C TYR A 443 16.33 -6.19 6.72
N THR A 444 16.16 -7.42 6.19
CA THR A 444 16.98 -7.95 5.10
C THR A 444 16.73 -7.16 3.81
N THR A 445 15.46 -6.93 3.51
CA THR A 445 15.03 -6.26 2.29
C THR A 445 14.99 -4.76 2.50
N ARG A 446 15.73 -4.01 1.67
CA ARG A 446 15.86 -2.55 1.75
C ARG A 446 15.18 -1.87 0.57
N PHE A 447 14.07 -1.17 0.82
CA PHE A 447 13.37 -0.35 -0.19
C PHE A 447 13.78 1.12 -0.18
N GLY A 448 14.45 1.57 0.87
CA GLY A 448 14.66 2.98 1.12
C GLY A 448 15.59 3.65 0.13
N VAL A 449 15.27 4.89 -0.22
CA VAL A 449 16.26 5.81 -0.83
C VAL A 449 17.28 6.31 0.19
N THR A 450 17.02 6.11 1.48
CA THR A 450 17.91 6.50 2.59
C THR A 450 18.30 5.26 3.37
N TYR A 451 19.60 5.03 3.53
CA TYR A 451 20.11 3.98 4.40
C TYR A 451 19.89 4.32 5.87
N VAL A 452 19.39 3.35 6.64
CA VAL A 452 19.29 3.44 8.10
C VAL A 452 20.32 2.50 8.73
N ASP A 453 21.23 3.09 9.52
CA ASP A 453 22.20 2.33 10.32
C ASP A 453 21.54 1.82 11.60
N TYR A 454 20.89 0.66 11.51
CA TYR A 454 20.19 0.03 12.64
C TYR A 454 21.12 -0.29 13.83
N LYS A 455 22.43 -0.40 13.63
CA LYS A 455 23.41 -0.67 14.71
C LYS A 455 24.05 0.61 15.25
N GLY A 456 24.11 1.67 14.45
CA GLY A 456 24.69 2.96 14.78
C GLY A 456 23.71 4.02 15.26
N GLY A 457 22.61 3.61 15.92
CA GLY A 457 21.61 4.52 16.49
C GLY A 457 20.62 5.08 15.48
N GLN A 458 20.28 4.27 14.46
CA GLN A 458 19.28 4.56 13.43
C GLN A 458 19.64 5.80 12.60
N LYS A 459 20.93 6.08 12.39
CA LYS A 459 21.34 7.25 11.59
C LYS A 459 20.89 7.12 10.13
N ARG A 460 20.42 8.22 9.55
CA ARG A 460 19.96 8.33 8.15
C ARG A 460 21.10 8.77 7.24
N TYR A 461 21.38 8.00 6.21
CA TYR A 461 22.37 8.30 5.16
C TYR A 461 21.67 8.25 3.79
N PRO A 462 21.34 9.40 3.18
CA PRO A 462 20.70 9.42 1.88
C PRO A 462 21.58 8.72 0.84
N LYS A 463 21.02 7.73 0.13
CA LYS A 463 21.66 7.05 -0.99
C LYS A 463 21.63 7.97 -2.22
N LYS A 464 22.28 7.56 -3.31
CA LYS A 464 22.28 8.30 -4.58
C LYS A 464 20.86 8.51 -5.13
N SER A 465 20.02 7.49 -5.04
CA SER A 465 18.62 7.54 -5.49
C SER A 465 17.80 8.62 -4.79
N ALA A 466 18.10 8.95 -3.53
CA ALA A 466 17.41 10.00 -2.77
C ALA A 466 17.54 11.38 -3.42
N TYR A 467 18.70 11.67 -4.02
CA TYR A 467 18.94 12.94 -4.72
C TYR A 467 18.56 12.86 -6.20
N GLU A 468 18.68 11.68 -6.80
CA GLU A 468 18.42 11.50 -8.24
C GLU A 468 16.93 11.66 -8.55
N ILE A 469 16.03 11.14 -7.70
CA ILE A 469 14.58 11.21 -7.94
C ILE A 469 14.07 12.64 -8.09
N GLY A 470 14.55 13.58 -7.28
CA GLY A 470 14.19 15.00 -7.39
C GLY A 470 14.60 15.60 -8.73
N LYS A 471 15.80 15.27 -9.23
CA LYS A 471 16.26 15.74 -10.56
C LYS A 471 15.42 15.18 -11.70
N ILE A 472 14.95 13.95 -11.57
CA ILE A 472 14.07 13.32 -12.56
C ILE A 472 12.72 14.06 -12.60
N PHE A 473 12.14 14.36 -11.44
CA PHE A 473 10.90 15.16 -11.39
C PHE A 473 11.09 16.59 -11.91
N ASP A 474 12.18 17.28 -11.54
CA ASP A 474 12.50 18.63 -12.05
C ASP A 474 12.61 18.71 -13.59
N LYS A 475 12.93 17.59 -14.24
CA LYS A 475 12.97 17.46 -15.70
C LYS A 475 11.57 17.30 -16.31
N HIS A 476 10.66 16.63 -15.63
CA HIS A 476 9.33 16.28 -16.17
C HIS A 476 8.22 17.25 -15.73
N ILE A 477 8.30 17.85 -14.55
CA ILE A 477 7.29 18.79 -14.05
C ILE A 477 7.38 20.11 -14.82
N GLN A 478 6.25 20.57 -15.35
CA GLN A 478 6.16 21.86 -16.02
C GLN A 478 6.46 23.03 -15.07
N LYS A 479 7.20 24.02 -15.58
CA LYS A 479 7.62 25.20 -14.80
C LYS A 479 6.76 26.45 -15.05
N GLU A 480 6.06 26.52 -16.19
CA GLU A 480 5.19 27.63 -16.60
C GLU A 480 3.87 27.12 -17.18
#